data_AF-H5TC43-F1
#
_entry.id   AF-H5TC43-F1
#
_cell.length_a   1.000
_cell.length_b   1.000
_cell.length_c   1.000
_cell.angle_alpha   90.00
_cell.angle_beta   90.00
_cell.angle_gamma   90.00
#
_symmetry.space_group_name_H-M   'P 1'
#
loop_
_entity.id
_entity.type
_entity.pdbx_description
1 polymer ?
#
loop_
_entity_poly.entity_id
_entity_poly.type
_entity_poly.pdbx_seq_one_letter_code
_entity_poly.pdbx_strand_id
1 'polypeptide(L)'
;MTEVVYVWDLKQALNKINRKMMKLRPASLAGNADAMLAIQYSFAGSKLLWQLDDNTIIMDELVIQQAELDSLATKYGITIDVEKYDDSILRNF
;
A
#
# COMPACT_ATOMS: atom_id res chain seq x y z
N MET A 1 21.10 -10.12 10.55
CA MET A 1 20.62 -8.91 11.27
C MET A 1 19.98 -7.89 10.33
N THR A 2 20.39 -7.83 9.06
CA THR A 2 19.85 -6.93 8.03
C THR A 2 18.36 -7.17 7.70
N GLU A 3 17.92 -8.43 7.66
CA GLU A 3 16.53 -8.78 7.36
C GLU A 3 15.54 -8.29 8.43
N VAL A 4 15.93 -8.36 9.72
CA VAL A 4 15.07 -7.94 10.84
C VAL A 4 14.84 -6.43 10.84
N VAL A 5 15.88 -5.64 10.50
CA VAL A 5 15.77 -4.18 10.38
C VAL A 5 14.85 -3.81 9.22
N TYR A 6 15.02 -4.48 8.07
CA TYR A 6 14.20 -4.25 6.88
C TYR A 6 12.69 -4.51 7.13
N VAL A 7 12.36 -5.58 7.85
CA VAL A 7 10.95 -5.88 8.22
C VAL A 7 10.39 -4.85 9.18
N TRP A 8 11.19 -4.35 10.12
CA TRP A 8 10.75 -3.34 11.07
C TRP A 8 10.47 -1.99 10.41
N ASP A 9 11.37 -1.55 9.51
CA ASP A 9 11.19 -0.33 8.74
C ASP A 9 9.96 -0.42 7.83
N LEU A 10 9.76 -1.57 7.19
CA LEU A 10 8.55 -1.85 6.41
C LEU A 10 7.29 -1.74 7.27
N LYS A 11 7.26 -2.40 8.44
CA LYS A 11 6.13 -2.31 9.38
C LYS A 11 5.86 -0.87 9.82
N GLN A 12 6.90 -0.06 10.02
CA GLN A 12 6.72 1.36 10.35
C GLN A 12 6.10 2.14 9.18
N ALA A 13 6.59 1.95 7.96
CA ALA A 13 6.03 2.58 6.77
C ALA A 13 4.55 2.21 6.58
N LEU A 14 4.22 0.92 6.68
CA LEU A 14 2.85 0.41 6.62
C LEU A 14 1.96 1.05 7.69
N ASN A 15 2.44 1.17 8.92
CA ASN A 15 1.69 1.81 10.00
C ASN A 15 1.44 3.31 9.75
N LYS A 16 2.40 4.03 9.16
CA LYS A 16 2.21 5.44 8.77
C LYS A 16 1.12 5.59 7.70
N ILE A 17 1.14 4.73 6.68
CA ILE A 17 0.13 4.70 5.62
C ILE A 17 -1.24 4.37 6.21
N ASN A 18 -1.32 3.32 7.05
CA ASN A 18 -2.57 2.89 7.70
C ASN A 18 -3.21 3.99 8.55
N ARG A 19 -2.41 4.78 9.28
CA ARG A 19 -2.92 5.94 10.04
C ARG A 19 -3.58 6.99 9.14
N LYS A 20 -3.15 7.11 7.89
CA LYS A 20 -3.69 8.07 6.90
C LYS A 20 -4.68 7.43 5.93
N MET A 21 -4.96 6.14 6.05
CA MET A 21 -5.82 5.37 5.14
C MET A 21 -7.23 5.95 5.01
N MET A 22 -7.77 6.55 6.08
CA MET A 22 -9.07 7.24 6.05
C MET A 22 -9.12 8.41 5.05
N LYS A 23 -7.98 9.07 4.81
CA LYS A 23 -7.86 10.17 3.85
C LYS A 23 -7.38 9.70 2.47
N LEU A 24 -6.55 8.68 2.44
CA LEU A 24 -6.04 8.09 1.19
C LEU A 24 -7.15 7.41 0.39
N ARG A 25 -8.07 6.68 1.04
CA ARG A 25 -9.21 6.03 0.36
C ARG A 25 -10.09 6.97 -0.45
N PRO A 26 -10.63 8.09 0.09
CA PRO A 26 -11.42 9.01 -0.71
C PRO A 26 -10.57 9.71 -1.79
N ALA A 27 -9.29 9.98 -1.51
CA ALA A 27 -8.39 10.57 -2.51
C ALA A 27 -8.08 9.63 -3.67
N SER A 28 -7.89 8.33 -3.42
CA SER A 28 -7.72 7.34 -4.48
C SER A 28 -8.99 7.19 -5.30
N LEU A 29 -10.18 7.19 -4.68
CA LEU A 29 -11.45 7.20 -5.40
C LEU A 29 -11.61 8.44 -6.30
N ALA A 30 -11.08 9.58 -5.86
CA ALA A 30 -11.05 10.82 -6.64
C ALA A 30 -10.00 10.83 -7.78
N GLY A 31 -9.22 9.75 -7.95
CA GLY A 31 -8.23 9.64 -9.02
C GLY A 31 -6.85 10.20 -8.66
N ASN A 32 -6.56 10.43 -7.38
CA ASN A 32 -5.24 10.89 -6.96
C ASN A 32 -4.21 9.76 -7.06
N ALA A 33 -3.26 9.90 -7.99
CA ALA A 33 -2.20 8.93 -8.24
C ALA A 33 -1.31 8.68 -7.01
N ASP A 34 -0.99 9.73 -6.24
CA ASP A 34 -0.16 9.63 -5.04
C ASP A 34 -0.86 8.82 -3.94
N ALA A 35 -2.17 9.01 -3.79
CA ALA A 35 -2.98 8.25 -2.84
C ALA A 35 -3.06 6.76 -3.23
N MET A 36 -3.26 6.47 -4.52
CA MET A 36 -3.24 5.10 -5.03
C MET A 36 -1.87 4.45 -4.84
N LEU A 37 -0.79 5.19 -5.09
CA LEU A 37 0.58 4.72 -4.92
C LEU A 37 0.87 4.33 -3.46
N ALA A 38 0.47 5.18 -2.52
CA ALA A 38 0.62 4.89 -1.10
C ALA A 38 -0.16 3.63 -0.67
N ILE A 39 -1.39 3.48 -1.16
CA ILE A 39 -2.22 2.30 -0.87
C ILE A 39 -1.60 1.04 -1.48
N GLN A 40 -1.13 1.10 -2.74
CA GLN A 40 -0.51 -0.03 -3.42
C GLN A 40 0.79 -0.47 -2.73
N TYR A 41 1.61 0.49 -2.29
CA TYR A 41 2.79 0.20 -1.47
C TYR A 41 2.41 -0.52 -0.18
N SER A 42 1.31 -0.09 0.47
CA SER A 42 0.83 -0.76 1.68
C SER A 42 0.44 -2.21 1.42
N PHE A 43 -0.24 -2.50 0.31
CA PHE A 43 -0.62 -3.86 -0.06
C PHE A 43 0.58 -4.73 -0.43
N ALA A 44 1.52 -4.21 -1.23
CA ALA A 44 2.76 -4.91 -1.57
C ALA A 44 3.59 -5.26 -0.32
N GLY A 45 3.75 -4.30 0.60
CA GLY A 45 4.47 -4.52 1.85
C GLY A 45 3.77 -5.51 2.79
N SER A 46 2.44 -5.46 2.87
CA SER A 46 1.66 -6.41 3.68
C SER A 46 1.76 -7.84 3.12
N LYS A 47 1.74 -7.99 1.79
CA LYS A 47 1.95 -9.28 1.12
C LYS A 47 3.33 -9.87 1.41
N LEU A 48 4.38 -9.05 1.35
CA LEU A 48 5.74 -9.48 1.70
C LEU A 48 5.82 -9.91 3.17
N LEU A 49 5.18 -9.15 4.07
CA LEU A 49 5.15 -9.49 5.48
C LEU A 49 4.43 -10.81 5.75
N TRP A 50 3.33 -11.09 5.06
CA TRP A 50 2.61 -12.37 5.20
C TRP A 50 3.38 -13.56 4.66
N GLN A 51 4.15 -13.38 3.57
CA GLN A 51 5.06 -14.41 3.09
C GLN A 51 6.16 -14.72 4.13
N LEU A 52 6.58 -13.74 4.93
CA LEU A 52 7.57 -13.90 5.99
C LEU A 52 6.98 -14.50 7.27
N ASP A 53 5.73 -14.16 7.60
CA ASP A 53 5.03 -14.61 8.81
C ASP A 53 4.29 -15.96 8.63
N ASP A 54 4.36 -16.60 7.46
CA ASP A 54 3.66 -17.86 7.09
C ASP A 54 2.14 -17.84 7.41
N ASN A 55 1.54 -16.66 7.41
CA ASN A 55 0.14 -16.44 7.80
C ASN A 55 -0.71 -16.05 6.59
N THR A 56 -1.53 -16.98 6.10
CA THR A 56 -2.36 -16.83 4.88
C THR A 56 -3.83 -16.50 5.14
N ILE A 57 -4.25 -16.37 6.41
CA ILE A 57 -5.66 -16.29 6.81
C ILE A 57 -6.39 -15.06 6.22
N ILE A 58 -5.68 -13.97 5.89
CA ILE A 58 -6.27 -12.69 5.45
C ILE A 58 -5.92 -12.37 3.98
N MET A 59 -5.30 -13.31 3.25
CA MET A 59 -4.83 -13.05 1.88
C MET A 59 -5.97 -12.73 0.91
N ASP A 60 -7.12 -13.40 1.06
CA ASP A 60 -8.25 -13.24 0.15
C ASP A 60 -8.85 -11.81 0.20
N GLU A 61 -8.96 -11.22 1.39
CA GLU A 61 -9.47 -9.85 1.54
C GLU A 61 -8.53 -8.80 0.94
N LEU A 62 -7.21 -9.03 1.02
CA LEU A 62 -6.23 -8.11 0.44
C LEU A 62 -6.18 -8.25 -1.08
N VAL A 63 -6.34 -9.46 -1.61
CA VAL A 63 -6.47 -9.67 -3.06
C VAL A 63 -7.69 -8.94 -3.62
N ILE A 64 -8.83 -8.96 -2.92
CA ILE A 64 -10.02 -8.20 -3.33
C ILE A 64 -9.73 -6.70 -3.34
N GLN A 65 -9.16 -6.15 -2.26
CA GLN A 65 -8.82 -4.73 -2.18
C GLN A 65 -7.78 -4.30 -3.23
N GLN A 66 -6.82 -5.17 -3.54
CA GLN A 66 -5.82 -4.92 -4.57
C GLN A 66 -6.46 -4.91 -5.96
N ALA A 67 -7.38 -5.85 -6.26
CA ALA A 67 -8.12 -5.88 -7.51
C ALA A 67 -9.04 -4.64 -7.71
N GLU A 68 -9.65 -4.15 -6.64
CA GLU A 68 -10.39 -2.88 -6.66
C GLU A 68 -9.47 -1.69 -6.99
N LEU A 69 -8.29 -1.65 -6.37
CA LEU A 69 -7.31 -0.59 -6.63
C LEU A 69 -6.76 -0.66 -8.06
N ASP A 70 -6.48 -1.86 -8.57
CA ASP A 70 -6.00 -2.06 -9.95
C ASP A 70 -7.08 -1.65 -10.97
N SER A 71 -8.36 -1.90 -10.65
CA SER A 71 -9.49 -1.44 -11.46
C SER A 71 -9.59 0.09 -11.47
N LEU A 72 -9.35 0.73 -10.31
CA LEU A 72 -9.25 2.19 -10.19
C LEU A 72 -8.07 2.74 -10.98
N ALA A 73 -6.88 2.15 -10.84
CA ALA A 73 -5.68 2.55 -11.57
C ALA A 73 -5.89 2.47 -13.08
N THR A 74 -6.50 1.38 -13.55
CA THR A 74 -6.86 1.18 -14.96
C THR A 74 -7.88 2.22 -15.43
N LYS A 75 -8.90 2.51 -14.63
CA LYS A 75 -9.93 3.52 -14.94
C LYS A 75 -9.34 4.92 -15.12
N TYR A 76 -8.35 5.27 -14.30
CA TYR A 76 -7.67 6.57 -14.38
C TYR A 76 -6.43 6.55 -15.28
N GLY A 77 -6.05 5.40 -15.85
CA GLY A 77 -4.88 5.24 -16.71
C GLY A 77 -3.54 5.48 -16.00
N ILE A 78 -3.48 5.23 -14.68
CA ILE A 78 -2.32 5.51 -13.84
C ILE A 78 -1.45 4.25 -13.74
N THR A 79 -0.18 4.35 -14.12
CA THR A 79 0.81 3.30 -13.84
C THR A 79 1.34 3.45 -12.43
N ILE A 80 0.93 2.55 -11.54
CA ILE A 80 1.38 2.55 -10.14
C ILE A 80 2.65 1.72 -10.02
N ASP A 81 3.76 2.39 -9.70
CA ASP A 81 5.06 1.76 -9.53
C ASP A 81 5.50 1.88 -8.07
N VAL A 82 5.40 0.77 -7.33
CA VAL A 82 5.62 0.70 -5.88
C VAL A 82 7.04 1.13 -5.49
N GLU A 83 8.02 0.99 -6.39
CA GLU A 83 9.41 1.41 -6.13
C GLU A 83 9.57 2.94 -6.08
N LYS A 84 8.62 3.69 -6.66
CA LYS A 84 8.62 5.16 -6.64
C LYS A 84 7.91 5.75 -5.43
N TYR A 85 7.45 4.91 -4.50
CA TYR A 85 6.79 5.39 -3.29
C TYR A 85 7.77 6.15 -2.39
N ASP A 86 7.38 7.36 -1.98
CA ASP A 86 8.11 8.18 -1.02
C ASP A 86 7.20 8.56 0.14
N ASP A 87 7.69 8.45 1.38
CA ASP A 87 6.94 8.80 2.60
C ASP A 87 6.54 10.29 2.62
N SER A 88 7.21 11.14 1.83
CA SER A 88 6.86 12.54 1.61
C SER A 88 5.47 12.72 1.00
N ILE A 89 4.99 11.77 0.21
CA ILE A 89 3.63 11.76 -0.36
C ILE A 89 2.58 11.83 0.75
N LEU A 90 2.83 11.12 1.85
CA LEU A 90 1.92 11.13 2.99
C LEU A 90 1.80 12.51 3.62
N ARG A 91 2.74 13.44 3.46
CA ARG A 91 2.63 14.79 4.05
C ARG A 91 1.44 15.57 3.50
N ASN A 92 0.97 15.24 2.31
CA ASN A 92 -0.16 15.90 1.65
C ASN A 92 -1.54 15.38 2.13
N PHE A 93 -1.57 14.35 2.99
CA PHE A 93 -2.78 13.72 3.52
C PHE A 93 -2.79 13.73 5.06
#